data_AF-B7MKL3-F1
#
_entry.id   AF-B7MKL3-F1
#
_cell.length_a   1.000
_cell.length_b   1.000
_cell.length_c   1.000
_cell.angle_alpha   90.00
_cell.angle_beta   90.00
_cell.angle_gamma   90.00
#
_symmetry.space_group_name_H-M   'P 1'
#
loop_
_entity.id
_entity.type
_entity.pdbx_description
1 polymer ?
#
loop_
_entity_poly.entity_id
_entity_poly.type
_entity_poly.pdbx_seq_one_letter_code
_entity_poly.pdbx_strand_id
1 'polypeptide(L)'
;MQGIKIYTILASSLISGSVFAQTEISTANSSTVNASYVEPSAEKIISPSDKLNNLFERNMSQPYILQKIGERTYYVQRYFYSTTFYVGDKGVLLFDAPEGRGKYLLQAIRDVTPLPVTALVYSHYHVDHIGDSPFWNDEAKKEGVNLRIIASKATAEKMQFMNSRLPVATQVLSKKDDQFKFEKQTIELHRFVKAGHTDDHSVWLLKQEKVAHSPDLLNPDQLPMMGFAVSDTLVYHDSNLRQVEMLDWKYFIGGHGNIGSHDDFKFQRQFLNDLRDTTIKVRKEESFGKFMNKTANNHADFARAQREAIIKKVTEVLRPKYGHMYGYDASMPANIEMAIRLVGSYY
;
A
#
# COMPACT_ATOMS: atom_id res chain seq x y z
N MET A 1 -65.36 36.86 -10.49
CA MET A 1 -65.02 35.87 -11.54
C MET A 1 -63.91 36.42 -12.41
N GLN A 2 -62.67 35.97 -12.20
CA GLN A 2 -61.66 35.77 -13.24
C GLN A 2 -60.47 35.06 -12.58
N GLY A 3 -60.28 33.80 -12.97
CA GLY A 3 -59.34 32.87 -12.37
C GLY A 3 -57.90 33.14 -12.80
N ILE A 4 -57.00 32.95 -11.84
CA ILE A 4 -55.55 32.97 -12.04
C ILE A 4 -55.14 31.61 -12.64
N LYS A 5 -54.47 31.65 -13.80
CA LYS A 5 -53.86 30.48 -14.44
C LYS A 5 -52.61 30.07 -13.67
N ILE A 6 -52.59 28.83 -13.19
CA ILE A 6 -51.39 28.17 -12.65
C ILE A 6 -50.64 27.57 -13.85
N TYR A 7 -49.37 27.95 -14.04
CA TYR A 7 -48.47 27.29 -14.97
C TYR A 7 -47.77 26.14 -14.25
N THR A 8 -48.11 24.90 -14.63
CA THR A 8 -47.37 23.71 -14.23
C THR A 8 -46.19 23.52 -15.18
N ILE A 9 -44.97 23.76 -14.70
CA ILE A 9 -43.75 23.39 -15.42
C ILE A 9 -43.46 21.91 -15.08
N LEU A 10 -43.74 21.02 -16.02
CA LEU A 10 -43.24 19.64 -16.00
C LEU A 10 -41.77 19.65 -16.45
N ALA A 11 -40.85 19.50 -15.49
CA ALA A 11 -39.47 19.15 -15.79
C ALA A 11 -39.37 17.62 -15.88
N SER A 12 -39.32 17.09 -17.10
CA SER A 12 -39.00 15.69 -17.38
C SER A 12 -37.48 15.48 -17.32
N SER A 13 -36.98 14.97 -16.20
CA SER A 13 -35.62 14.45 -16.09
C SER A 13 -35.56 13.02 -16.64
N LEU A 14 -35.08 12.88 -17.88
CA LEU A 14 -34.65 11.60 -18.44
C LEU A 14 -33.31 11.21 -17.79
N ILE A 15 -33.36 10.35 -16.77
CA ILE A 15 -32.19 9.66 -16.25
C ILE A 15 -31.99 8.43 -17.12
N SER A 16 -31.07 8.50 -18.07
CA SER A 16 -30.53 7.33 -18.75
C SER A 16 -29.65 6.55 -17.77
N GLY A 17 -30.26 5.66 -16.99
CA GLY A 17 -29.51 4.69 -16.20
C GLY A 17 -28.97 3.60 -17.12
N SER A 18 -27.71 3.72 -17.52
CA SER A 18 -26.96 2.57 -18.06
C SER A 18 -26.76 1.58 -16.92
N VAL A 19 -27.61 0.55 -16.89
CA VAL A 19 -27.48 -0.61 -16.01
C VAL A 19 -26.26 -1.39 -16.49
N PHE A 20 -25.10 -1.12 -15.91
CA PHE A 20 -24.02 -2.09 -15.93
C PHE A 20 -24.48 -3.26 -15.07
N ALA A 21 -24.69 -4.42 -15.70
CA ALA A 21 -24.86 -5.67 -14.98
C ALA A 21 -23.65 -5.83 -14.05
N GLN A 22 -23.86 -5.65 -12.75
CA GLN A 22 -22.94 -6.15 -11.73
C GLN A 22 -22.94 -7.67 -11.89
N THR A 23 -21.96 -8.19 -12.62
CA THR A 23 -21.51 -9.56 -12.41
C THR A 23 -21.27 -9.71 -10.92
N GLU A 24 -21.93 -10.68 -10.29
CA GLU A 24 -21.63 -11.09 -8.92
C GLU A 24 -20.12 -11.20 -8.77
N ILE A 25 -19.53 -10.29 -7.98
CA ILE A 25 -18.11 -10.38 -7.65
C ILE A 25 -18.00 -11.63 -6.81
N SER A 26 -17.44 -12.69 -7.39
CA SER A 26 -16.97 -13.86 -6.64
C SER A 26 -16.19 -13.35 -5.43
N THR A 27 -16.74 -13.57 -4.23
CA THR A 27 -16.08 -13.22 -2.96
C THR A 27 -14.82 -14.05 -2.74
N ALA A 28 -14.64 -15.14 -3.50
CA ALA A 28 -13.37 -15.85 -3.59
C ALA A 28 -12.45 -15.12 -4.59
N ASN A 29 -11.76 -14.07 -4.12
CA ASN A 29 -10.57 -13.61 -4.84
C ASN A 29 -9.53 -14.72 -4.80
N SER A 30 -9.00 -15.10 -5.96
CA SER A 30 -7.92 -16.08 -6.03
C SER A 30 -6.65 -15.50 -5.40
N SER A 31 -5.96 -16.30 -4.59
CA SER A 31 -4.63 -15.94 -4.12
C SER A 31 -3.68 -15.68 -5.28
N THR A 32 -2.86 -14.63 -5.20
CA THR A 32 -1.84 -14.36 -6.22
C THR A 32 -0.65 -15.33 -6.12
N VAL A 33 -0.55 -16.04 -5.01
CA VAL A 33 0.57 -16.94 -4.66
C VAL A 33 0.12 -18.37 -4.36
N ASN A 34 -1.15 -18.73 -4.65
CA ASN A 34 -1.75 -20.03 -4.32
C ASN A 34 -1.68 -20.37 -2.82
N ALA A 35 -1.85 -19.38 -1.95
CA ALA A 35 -1.82 -19.57 -0.51
C ALA A 35 -3.02 -20.33 0.03
N SER A 36 -2.82 -20.98 1.17
CA SER A 36 -3.92 -21.44 2.03
C SER A 36 -4.45 -20.27 2.87
N TYR A 37 -5.77 -20.19 3.04
CA TYR A 37 -6.42 -19.15 3.81
C TYR A 37 -6.82 -19.63 5.21
N VAL A 38 -6.46 -18.87 6.24
CA VAL A 38 -6.70 -19.22 7.65
C VAL A 38 -7.45 -18.12 8.40
N GLU A 39 -8.09 -18.50 9.51
CA GLU A 39 -8.66 -17.54 10.47
C GLU A 39 -7.55 -16.78 11.20
N PRO A 40 -7.72 -15.46 11.43
CA PRO A 40 -6.76 -14.67 12.21
C PRO A 40 -6.70 -15.12 13.68
N SER A 41 -5.51 -15.09 14.27
CA SER A 41 -5.29 -15.46 15.67
C SER A 41 -4.19 -14.60 16.31
N ALA A 42 -4.49 -14.05 17.50
CA ALA A 42 -3.49 -13.39 18.34
C ALA A 42 -2.60 -14.38 19.12
N GLU A 43 -2.90 -15.68 19.11
CA GLU A 43 -2.18 -16.67 19.91
C GLU A 43 -1.24 -17.53 19.08
N LYS A 44 -1.63 -17.84 17.84
CA LYS A 44 -0.91 -18.76 16.95
C LYS A 44 -0.11 -17.97 15.92
N ILE A 45 1.18 -18.29 15.80
CA ILE A 45 2.02 -17.75 14.73
C ILE A 45 1.57 -18.36 13.39
N ILE A 46 1.19 -17.50 12.44
CA ILE A 46 0.80 -17.93 11.09
C ILE A 46 1.98 -18.51 10.30
N SER A 47 1.74 -19.49 9.43
CA SER A 47 2.75 -19.93 8.46
C SER A 47 3.04 -18.82 7.44
N PRO A 48 4.29 -18.59 7.00
CA PRO A 48 4.59 -17.60 5.95
C PRO A 48 3.88 -17.85 4.61
N SER A 49 3.50 -19.09 4.34
CA SER A 49 2.76 -19.49 3.13
C SER A 49 1.26 -19.19 3.21
N ASP A 50 0.75 -18.95 4.40
CA ASP A 50 -0.69 -18.82 4.64
C ASP A 50 -1.09 -17.34 4.66
N LYS A 51 -2.36 -17.09 4.34
CA LYS A 51 -2.95 -15.75 4.25
C LYS A 51 -4.18 -15.69 5.12
N LEU A 52 -4.52 -14.49 5.59
CA LEU A 52 -5.78 -14.29 6.32
C LEU A 52 -6.96 -14.34 5.35
N ASN A 53 -7.97 -15.13 5.69
CA ASN A 53 -9.17 -15.28 4.86
C ASN A 53 -10.08 -14.03 4.92
N ASN A 54 -10.96 -13.86 3.92
CA ASN A 54 -12.03 -12.85 3.89
C ASN A 54 -11.55 -11.42 4.22
N LEU A 55 -10.36 -11.05 3.72
CA LEU A 55 -9.68 -9.83 4.12
C LEU A 55 -10.53 -8.58 3.87
N PHE A 56 -11.24 -8.54 2.75
CA PHE A 56 -12.12 -7.43 2.39
C PHE A 56 -13.29 -7.30 3.38
N GLU A 57 -14.06 -8.38 3.56
CA GLU A 57 -15.23 -8.40 4.43
C GLU A 57 -14.85 -8.06 5.87
N ARG A 58 -13.74 -8.62 6.37
CA ARG A 58 -13.24 -8.33 7.73
C ARG A 58 -12.85 -6.87 7.89
N ASN A 59 -12.14 -6.29 6.92
CA ASN A 59 -11.77 -4.87 6.99
C ASN A 59 -12.99 -3.95 7.07
N MET A 60 -14.10 -4.34 6.44
CA MET A 60 -15.34 -3.57 6.42
C MET A 60 -16.25 -3.82 7.62
N SER A 61 -16.20 -5.01 8.23
CA SER A 61 -17.16 -5.43 9.27
C SER A 61 -16.59 -5.53 10.68
N GLN A 62 -15.27 -5.67 10.85
CA GLN A 62 -14.62 -5.87 12.15
C GLN A 62 -13.91 -4.61 12.64
N PRO A 63 -13.73 -4.44 13.98
CA PRO A 63 -12.98 -3.31 14.52
C PRO A 63 -11.51 -3.30 14.05
N TYR A 64 -10.92 -4.47 13.86
CA TYR A 64 -9.60 -4.70 13.27
C TYR A 64 -9.44 -6.19 12.97
N ILE A 65 -8.41 -6.49 12.20
CA ILE A 65 -7.87 -7.84 11.99
C ILE A 65 -6.56 -7.90 12.78
N LEU A 66 -6.35 -8.94 13.58
CA LEU A 66 -5.16 -9.12 14.41
C LEU A 66 -4.59 -10.53 14.23
N GLN A 67 -3.30 -10.62 13.91
CA GLN A 67 -2.61 -11.88 13.69
C GLN A 67 -1.22 -11.86 14.30
N LYS A 68 -0.85 -12.90 15.05
CA LYS A 68 0.51 -13.10 15.54
C LYS A 68 1.43 -13.56 14.40
N ILE A 69 2.53 -12.85 14.16
CA ILE A 69 3.48 -13.11 13.05
C ILE A 69 4.91 -13.35 13.54
N GLY A 70 5.11 -13.40 14.85
CA GLY A 70 6.38 -13.74 15.48
C GLY A 70 6.15 -14.08 16.94
N GLU A 71 7.20 -14.31 17.71
CA GLU A 71 7.05 -14.65 19.14
C GLU A 71 6.36 -13.52 19.91
N ARG A 72 6.67 -12.27 19.55
CA ARG A 72 6.14 -11.06 20.21
C ARG A 72 5.71 -9.97 19.22
N THR A 73 5.64 -10.31 17.93
CA THR A 73 5.24 -9.40 16.85
C THR A 73 3.87 -9.75 16.29
N TYR A 74 3.07 -8.72 16.01
CA TYR A 74 1.69 -8.85 15.55
C TYR A 74 1.45 -7.98 14.32
N TYR A 75 0.73 -8.55 13.35
CA TYR A 75 0.11 -7.83 12.25
C TYR A 75 -1.26 -7.33 12.69
N VAL A 76 -1.57 -6.07 12.39
CA VAL A 76 -2.89 -5.47 12.61
C VAL A 76 -3.34 -4.75 11.36
N GLN A 77 -4.61 -4.88 10.99
CA GLN A 77 -5.17 -4.16 9.83
C GLN A 77 -6.57 -3.62 10.11
N ARG A 78 -6.85 -2.41 9.63
CA ARG A 78 -8.22 -1.88 9.54
C ARG A 78 -8.41 -1.01 8.30
N TYR A 79 -9.53 -1.19 7.61
CA TYR A 79 -9.88 -0.46 6.39
C TYR A 79 -8.75 -0.49 5.35
N PHE A 80 -8.15 -1.68 5.16
CA PHE A 80 -7.06 -1.95 4.21
C PHE A 80 -5.72 -1.30 4.54
N TYR A 81 -5.59 -0.64 5.69
CA TYR A 81 -4.31 -0.16 6.22
C TYR A 81 -3.80 -1.12 7.27
N SER A 82 -2.69 -1.77 6.96
CA SER A 82 -2.03 -2.73 7.84
C SER A 82 -0.74 -2.16 8.39
N THR A 83 -0.43 -2.51 9.63
CA THR A 83 0.87 -2.28 10.21
C THR A 83 1.25 -3.39 11.17
N THR A 84 2.38 -3.25 11.85
CA THR A 84 2.87 -4.20 12.84
C THR A 84 3.29 -3.52 14.14
N PHE A 85 3.19 -4.28 15.23
CA PHE A 85 3.74 -3.88 16.52
C PHE A 85 4.47 -5.03 17.20
N TYR A 86 5.49 -4.68 17.98
CA TYR A 86 6.27 -5.59 18.80
C TYR A 86 6.05 -5.29 20.27
N VAL A 87 5.71 -6.31 21.06
CA VAL A 87 5.47 -6.19 22.50
C VAL A 87 6.76 -6.45 23.25
N GLY A 88 7.36 -5.42 23.84
CA GLY A 88 8.49 -5.54 24.77
C GLY A 88 8.06 -5.99 26.16
N ASP A 89 9.02 -6.07 27.07
CA ASP A 89 8.81 -6.31 28.50
C ASP A 89 8.30 -5.04 29.22
N LYS A 90 8.59 -3.84 28.70
CA LYS A 90 8.21 -2.55 29.33
C LYS A 90 7.30 -1.69 28.47
N GLY A 91 7.34 -1.84 27.15
CA GLY A 91 6.50 -1.05 26.26
C GLY A 91 6.26 -1.74 24.92
N VAL A 92 5.42 -1.12 24.11
CA VAL A 92 5.15 -1.54 22.73
C VAL A 92 5.90 -0.63 21.76
N LEU A 93 6.52 -1.25 20.76
CA LEU A 93 7.06 -0.59 19.57
C LEU A 93 6.02 -0.73 18.46
N LEU A 94 5.50 0.40 18.01
CA LEU A 94 4.57 0.46 16.88
C LEU A 94 5.31 0.92 15.63
N PHE A 95 5.08 0.24 14.51
CA PHE A 95 5.48 0.72 13.20
C PHE A 95 4.30 1.47 12.61
N ASP A 96 4.51 2.68 12.13
CA ASP A 96 3.49 3.56 11.57
C ASP A 96 2.26 3.84 12.44
N ALA A 97 1.58 4.92 12.13
CA ALA A 97 0.34 5.35 12.76
C ALA A 97 -0.70 5.69 11.67
N PRO A 98 -1.33 4.67 11.05
CA PRO A 98 -2.20 4.90 9.91
C PRO A 98 -3.35 5.86 10.23
N GLU A 99 -3.57 6.84 9.35
CA GLU A 99 -4.50 7.95 9.58
C GLU A 99 -5.93 7.47 9.89
N GLY A 100 -6.52 7.95 10.98
CA GLY A 100 -7.87 7.60 11.41
C GLY A 100 -8.04 6.18 11.96
N ARG A 101 -6.95 5.44 12.21
CA ARG A 101 -7.00 4.05 12.72
C ARG A 101 -6.49 3.89 14.15
N GLY A 102 -5.94 4.92 14.77
CA GLY A 102 -5.28 4.90 16.08
C GLY A 102 -6.11 4.25 17.18
N LYS A 103 -7.41 4.57 17.28
CA LYS A 103 -8.30 3.93 18.28
C LYS A 103 -8.46 2.42 18.09
N TYR A 104 -8.53 1.96 16.83
CA TYR A 104 -8.65 0.54 16.53
C TYR A 104 -7.34 -0.20 16.79
N LEU A 105 -6.21 0.40 16.42
CA LEU A 105 -4.89 -0.16 16.73
C LEU A 105 -4.64 -0.20 18.24
N LEU A 106 -5.05 0.83 18.98
CA LEU A 106 -4.97 0.82 20.44
C LEU A 106 -5.78 -0.34 21.00
N GLN A 107 -7.03 -0.54 20.54
CA GLN A 107 -7.84 -1.68 20.97
C GLN A 107 -7.15 -3.03 20.67
N ALA A 108 -6.62 -3.20 19.45
CA ALA A 108 -5.90 -4.41 19.07
C ALA A 108 -4.65 -4.66 19.93
N ILE A 109 -3.90 -3.60 20.29
CA ILE A 109 -2.75 -3.72 21.20
C ILE A 109 -3.21 -4.10 22.61
N ARG A 110 -4.34 -3.55 23.10
CA ARG A 110 -4.89 -3.86 24.43
C ARG A 110 -5.40 -5.29 24.57
N ASP A 111 -5.87 -5.90 23.48
CA ASP A 111 -6.19 -7.33 23.46
C ASP A 111 -4.97 -8.23 23.68
N VAL A 112 -3.77 -7.72 23.38
CA VAL A 112 -2.51 -8.46 23.53
C VAL A 112 -1.78 -8.10 24.82
N THR A 113 -1.79 -6.81 25.21
CA THR A 113 -0.96 -6.33 26.32
C THR A 113 -1.49 -5.04 26.98
N PRO A 114 -1.35 -4.90 28.31
CA PRO A 114 -1.61 -3.65 29.02
C PRO A 114 -0.44 -2.65 28.96
N LEU A 115 0.68 -2.98 28.31
CA LEU A 115 1.84 -2.08 28.22
C LEU A 115 1.56 -0.87 27.30
N PRO A 116 2.08 0.33 27.61
CA PRO A 116 1.90 1.50 26.76
C PRO A 116 2.75 1.43 25.48
N VAL A 117 2.33 2.11 24.43
CA VAL A 117 3.19 2.37 23.26
C VAL A 117 4.24 3.41 23.67
N THR A 118 5.51 3.02 23.59
CA THR A 118 6.65 3.86 24.02
C THR A 118 7.53 4.30 22.87
N ALA A 119 7.42 3.62 21.72
CA ALA A 119 8.14 3.96 20.52
C ALA A 119 7.24 3.82 19.28
N LEU A 120 7.37 4.77 18.36
CA LEU A 120 6.69 4.82 17.07
C LEU A 120 7.74 4.99 15.96
N VAL A 121 7.73 4.12 14.96
CA VAL A 121 8.61 4.21 13.79
C VAL A 121 7.83 4.80 12.62
N TYR A 122 8.40 5.76 11.90
CA TYR A 122 7.88 6.20 10.60
C TYR A 122 8.60 5.47 9.47
N SER A 123 7.83 4.81 8.62
CA SER A 123 8.32 4.17 7.40
C SER A 123 8.75 5.20 6.35
N HIS A 124 7.89 6.20 6.11
CA HIS A 124 8.05 7.31 5.18
C HIS A 124 7.04 8.43 5.49
N TYR A 125 7.13 9.56 4.79
CA TYR A 125 6.42 10.79 5.17
C TYR A 125 4.90 10.80 4.92
N HIS A 126 4.35 9.82 4.19
CA HIS A 126 2.96 9.87 3.78
C HIS A 126 1.97 9.83 4.95
N VAL A 127 0.96 10.69 4.87
CA VAL A 127 0.00 10.93 5.96
C VAL A 127 -0.85 9.70 6.27
N ASP A 128 -1.17 8.89 5.28
CA ASP A 128 -1.97 7.69 5.48
C ASP A 128 -1.23 6.61 6.30
N HIS A 129 0.11 6.73 6.43
CA HIS A 129 0.94 5.89 7.30
C HIS A 129 1.34 6.56 8.61
N ILE A 130 1.52 7.88 8.68
CA ILE A 130 1.99 8.54 9.92
C ILE A 130 1.00 9.55 10.52
N GLY A 131 -0.20 9.67 9.95
CA GLY A 131 -1.18 10.71 10.23
C GLY A 131 -1.77 10.68 11.63
N ASP A 132 -1.89 9.49 12.25
CA ASP A 132 -2.36 9.35 13.64
C ASP A 132 -1.24 9.47 14.67
N SER A 133 -0.05 9.91 14.28
CA SER A 133 1.03 10.20 15.23
C SER A 133 0.65 11.21 16.33
N PRO A 134 -0.20 12.24 16.13
CA PRO A 134 -0.68 13.08 17.24
C PRO A 134 -1.50 12.27 18.26
N PHE A 135 -2.36 11.36 17.80
CA PHE A 135 -3.15 10.49 18.66
C PHE A 135 -2.23 9.64 19.55
N TRP A 136 -1.20 9.02 18.97
CA TRP A 136 -0.25 8.21 19.75
C TRP A 136 0.60 9.03 20.72
N ASN A 137 0.97 10.25 20.35
CA ASN A 137 1.67 11.16 21.24
C ASN A 137 0.80 11.53 22.46
N ASP A 138 -0.50 11.73 22.25
CA ASP A 138 -1.44 12.02 23.33
C ASP A 138 -1.73 10.79 24.21
N GLU A 139 -1.87 9.59 23.62
CA GLU A 139 -1.99 8.34 24.38
C GLU A 139 -0.75 8.06 25.22
N ALA A 140 0.46 8.26 24.67
CA ALA A 140 1.69 8.12 25.44
C ALA A 140 1.74 9.09 26.63
N LYS A 141 1.35 10.36 26.44
CA LYS A 141 1.29 11.34 27.54
C LYS A 141 0.31 10.93 28.64
N LYS A 142 -0.86 10.38 28.29
CA LYS A 142 -1.84 9.87 29.27
C LYS A 142 -1.25 8.75 30.13
N GLU A 143 -0.36 7.95 29.55
CA GLU A 143 0.37 6.87 30.22
C GLU A 143 1.65 7.35 30.93
N GLY A 144 1.92 8.67 30.97
CA GLY A 144 3.14 9.23 31.56
C GLY A 144 4.42 8.93 30.76
N VAL A 145 4.28 8.56 29.48
CA VAL A 145 5.37 8.21 28.58
C VAL A 145 5.68 9.37 27.65
N ASN A 146 6.96 9.70 27.51
CA ASN A 146 7.43 10.55 26.41
C ASN A 146 7.63 9.67 25.16
N LEU A 147 6.76 9.78 24.17
CA LEU A 147 6.80 8.93 22.98
C LEU A 147 8.10 9.14 22.20
N ARG A 148 8.86 8.05 22.01
CA ARG A 148 10.03 8.05 21.15
C ARG A 148 9.58 7.86 19.70
N ILE A 149 9.72 8.89 18.87
CA ILE A 149 9.39 8.82 17.44
C ILE A 149 10.69 8.65 16.66
N ILE A 150 10.83 7.54 15.95
CA ILE A 150 12.03 7.17 15.19
C ILE A 150 11.74 7.29 13.70
N ALA A 151 12.62 7.96 12.97
CA ALA A 151 12.53 8.05 11.51
C ALA A 151 13.91 8.01 10.86
N SER A 152 13.94 7.75 9.55
CA SER A 152 15.13 7.99 8.74
C SER A 152 15.39 9.50 8.61
N LYS A 153 16.65 9.88 8.35
CA LYS A 153 17.00 11.26 8.01
C LYS A 153 16.23 11.77 6.79
N ALA A 154 16.10 10.94 5.76
CA ALA A 154 15.35 11.29 4.55
C ALA A 154 13.89 11.60 4.87
N THR A 155 13.24 10.81 5.74
CA THR A 155 11.85 11.04 6.15
C THR A 155 11.71 12.33 6.95
N ALA A 156 12.61 12.59 7.90
CA ALA A 156 12.61 13.84 8.66
C ALA A 156 12.80 15.07 7.76
N GLU A 157 13.74 15.00 6.82
CA GLU A 157 13.99 16.07 5.83
C GLU A 157 12.81 16.26 4.88
N LYS A 158 12.19 15.16 4.41
CA LYS A 158 11.01 15.19 3.54
C LYS A 158 9.81 15.81 4.26
N MET A 159 9.55 15.43 5.51
CA MET A 159 8.51 16.05 6.33
C MET A 159 8.73 17.56 6.49
N GLN A 160 9.97 17.99 6.72
CA GLN A 160 10.30 19.41 6.81
C GLN A 160 10.09 20.12 5.47
N PHE A 161 10.58 19.54 4.36
CA PHE A 161 10.42 20.08 3.01
C PHE A 161 8.94 20.26 2.64
N MET A 162 8.10 19.30 3.01
CA MET A 162 6.65 19.33 2.76
C MET A 162 5.88 20.20 3.75
N ASN A 163 6.55 20.87 4.70
CA ASN A 163 5.94 21.63 5.78
C ASN A 163 4.90 20.82 6.59
N SER A 164 5.21 19.54 6.86
CA SER A 164 4.36 18.67 7.67
C SER A 164 4.17 19.24 9.07
N ARG A 165 2.94 19.12 9.59
CA ARG A 165 2.56 19.54 10.96
C ARG A 165 2.46 18.38 11.94
N LEU A 166 2.77 17.16 11.48
CA LEU A 166 2.78 15.97 12.33
C LEU A 166 3.96 16.02 13.32
N PRO A 167 3.85 15.33 14.48
CA PRO A 167 4.95 15.15 15.41
C PRO A 167 6.26 14.76 14.72
N VAL A 168 7.30 15.55 14.94
CA VAL A 168 8.64 15.32 14.40
C VAL A 168 9.32 14.15 15.11
N ALA A 169 10.23 13.49 14.40
CA ALA A 169 11.03 12.42 14.99
C ALA A 169 11.91 12.95 16.14
N THR A 170 11.84 12.29 17.29
CA THR A 170 12.73 12.55 18.44
C THR A 170 14.05 11.79 18.33
N GLN A 171 14.12 10.79 17.45
CA GLN A 171 15.34 10.12 17.05
C GLN A 171 15.42 9.97 15.53
N VAL A 172 16.46 10.54 14.94
CA VAL A 172 16.71 10.47 13.50
C VAL A 172 17.92 9.56 13.21
N LEU A 173 17.72 8.58 12.34
CA LEU A 173 18.78 7.68 11.86
C LEU A 173 19.37 8.22 10.56
N SER A 174 20.67 8.52 10.55
CA SER A 174 21.35 9.23 9.46
C SER A 174 22.40 8.40 8.73
N LYS A 175 22.95 7.35 9.34
CA LYS A 175 23.99 6.50 8.73
C LYS A 175 23.37 5.39 7.92
N LYS A 176 24.07 4.96 6.86
CA LYS A 176 23.61 3.95 5.90
C LYS A 176 23.08 2.68 6.56
N ASP A 177 23.85 2.12 7.50
CA ASP A 177 23.54 0.87 8.20
C ASP A 177 23.06 1.11 9.64
N ASP A 178 22.35 2.22 9.86
CA ASP A 178 21.83 2.56 11.18
C ASP A 178 20.80 1.52 11.66
N GLN A 179 20.81 1.31 12.96
CA GLN A 179 19.89 0.46 13.68
C GLN A 179 19.65 1.04 15.07
N PHE A 180 18.60 0.58 15.73
CA PHE A 180 18.41 0.86 17.15
C PHE A 180 17.95 -0.39 17.90
N LYS A 181 18.11 -0.37 19.22
CA LYS A 181 17.51 -1.39 20.09
C LYS A 181 16.19 -0.89 20.66
N PHE A 182 15.17 -1.74 20.58
CA PHE A 182 13.96 -1.65 21.38
C PHE A 182 13.97 -2.84 22.34
N GLU A 183 14.48 -2.59 23.54
CA GLU A 183 14.72 -3.63 24.54
C GLU A 183 15.57 -4.80 23.99
N LYS A 184 15.00 -6.00 23.87
CA LYS A 184 15.66 -7.21 23.34
C LYS A 184 15.66 -7.29 21.80
N GLN A 185 14.90 -6.44 21.13
CA GLN A 185 14.77 -6.42 19.68
C GLN A 185 15.76 -5.43 19.04
N THR A 186 16.46 -5.86 18.00
CA THR A 186 17.24 -5.00 17.11
C THR A 186 16.38 -4.64 15.91
N ILE A 187 16.22 -3.34 15.67
CA ILE A 187 15.53 -2.80 14.51
C ILE A 187 16.57 -2.21 13.56
N GLU A 188 16.71 -2.82 12.38
CA GLU A 188 17.63 -2.36 11.34
C GLU A 188 16.88 -1.49 10.33
N LEU A 189 17.50 -0.36 9.93
CA LEU A 189 16.99 0.51 8.88
C LEU A 189 17.73 0.24 7.58
N HIS A 190 17.03 -0.35 6.62
CA HIS A 190 17.55 -0.65 5.28
C HIS A 190 17.02 0.38 4.28
N ARG A 191 17.89 1.30 3.87
CA ARG A 191 17.55 2.33 2.87
C ARG A 191 17.74 1.78 1.47
N PHE A 192 16.84 2.15 0.57
CA PHE A 192 17.03 1.82 -0.83
C PHE A 192 18.15 2.63 -1.46
N VAL A 193 18.92 1.99 -2.34
CA VAL A 193 19.98 2.66 -3.15
C VAL A 193 19.39 3.73 -4.08
N LYS A 194 18.15 3.53 -4.53
CA LYS A 194 17.38 4.45 -5.38
C LYS A 194 15.98 4.61 -4.80
N ALA A 195 15.36 5.76 -5.06
CA ALA A 195 14.00 6.06 -4.60
C ALA A 195 13.05 4.88 -4.90
N GLY A 196 12.32 4.45 -3.87
CA GLY A 196 11.28 3.45 -3.98
C GLY A 196 9.95 4.13 -4.24
N HIS A 197 8.92 3.74 -3.47
CA HIS A 197 7.61 4.41 -3.43
C HIS A 197 7.73 5.94 -3.45
N THR A 198 8.54 6.46 -2.51
CA THR A 198 9.02 7.84 -2.41
C THR A 198 10.55 7.83 -2.23
N ASP A 199 11.18 9.00 -2.27
CA ASP A 199 12.63 9.15 -2.07
C ASP A 199 13.08 8.94 -0.62
N ASP A 200 12.17 8.97 0.36
CA ASP A 200 12.44 8.69 1.77
C ASP A 200 12.02 7.29 2.24
N HIS A 201 11.38 6.50 1.38
CA HIS A 201 10.93 5.16 1.69
C HIS A 201 12.11 4.22 2.04
N SER A 202 11.92 3.41 3.08
CA SER A 202 12.89 2.47 3.61
C SER A 202 12.22 1.21 4.17
N VAL A 203 13.02 0.17 4.40
CA VAL A 203 12.58 -1.08 5.02
C VAL A 203 13.08 -1.10 6.46
N TRP A 204 12.19 -1.40 7.40
CA TRP A 204 12.53 -1.61 8.80
C TRP A 204 12.46 -3.09 9.14
N LEU A 205 13.59 -3.68 9.53
CA LEU A 205 13.68 -5.11 9.84
C LEU A 205 13.75 -5.32 11.35
N LEU A 206 12.76 -6.03 11.90
CA LEU A 206 12.80 -6.60 13.26
C LEU A 206 13.66 -7.86 13.18
N LYS A 207 14.95 -7.72 13.47
CA LYS A 207 15.96 -8.75 13.17
C LYS A 207 15.67 -10.11 13.80
N GLN A 208 15.34 -10.13 15.09
CA GLN A 208 15.10 -11.39 15.81
C GLN A 208 13.76 -12.03 15.43
N GLU A 209 12.75 -11.23 15.08
CA GLU A 209 11.41 -11.71 14.71
C GLU A 209 11.32 -12.05 13.21
N LYS A 210 12.33 -11.64 12.43
CA LYS A 210 12.38 -11.78 10.98
C LYS A 210 11.15 -11.16 10.29
N VAL A 211 10.77 -9.96 10.72
CA VAL A 211 9.65 -9.20 10.15
C VAL A 211 10.18 -7.95 9.47
N ALA A 212 9.93 -7.82 8.17
CA ALA A 212 10.27 -6.63 7.39
C ALA A 212 9.01 -5.77 7.22
N HIS A 213 9.07 -4.50 7.64
CA HIS A 213 8.01 -3.51 7.48
C HIS A 213 8.46 -2.48 6.44
N SER A 214 7.77 -2.43 5.30
CA SER A 214 8.07 -1.52 4.17
C SER A 214 6.77 -1.22 3.41
N PRO A 215 5.90 -0.38 3.99
CA PRO A 215 4.62 -0.06 3.38
C PRO A 215 4.76 0.53 1.99
N ASP A 216 3.78 0.26 1.14
CA ASP A 216 3.69 0.77 -0.24
C ASP A 216 4.77 0.26 -1.20
N LEU A 217 5.68 -0.63 -0.76
CA LEU A 217 6.56 -1.35 -1.69
C LEU A 217 5.77 -2.38 -2.49
N LEU A 218 4.91 -3.13 -1.81
CA LEU A 218 4.02 -4.11 -2.43
C LEU A 218 2.86 -4.45 -1.52
N ASN A 219 1.74 -4.83 -2.13
CA ASN A 219 0.53 -5.24 -1.41
C ASN A 219 0.41 -6.78 -1.52
N PRO A 220 0.73 -7.54 -0.45
CA PRO A 220 0.77 -8.99 -0.56
C PRO A 220 -0.61 -9.60 -0.83
N ASP A 221 -0.60 -10.71 -1.57
CA ASP A 221 -1.79 -11.44 -2.03
C ASP A 221 -2.77 -10.57 -2.85
N GLN A 222 -2.26 -9.53 -3.51
CA GLN A 222 -3.02 -8.59 -4.33
C GLN A 222 -2.20 -8.16 -5.55
N LEU A 223 -2.88 -7.65 -6.58
CA LEU A 223 -2.20 -6.90 -7.64
C LEU A 223 -1.73 -5.55 -7.12
N PRO A 224 -0.66 -4.96 -7.70
CA PRO A 224 -0.23 -3.62 -7.36
C PRO A 224 -1.39 -2.61 -7.50
N MET A 225 -1.68 -1.89 -6.42
CA MET A 225 -2.79 -0.95 -6.37
C MET A 225 -2.47 0.33 -7.15
N MET A 226 -3.34 0.78 -8.05
CA MET A 226 -3.37 2.17 -8.56
C MET A 226 -2.00 2.82 -8.87
N GLY A 227 -1.16 2.19 -9.70
CA GLY A 227 0.18 2.70 -10.00
C GLY A 227 1.19 2.35 -8.91
N PHE A 228 1.15 1.11 -8.41
CA PHE A 228 2.06 0.58 -7.39
C PHE A 228 2.00 1.39 -6.07
N ALA A 229 0.81 1.45 -5.48
CA ALA A 229 0.45 2.24 -4.31
C ALA A 229 0.60 3.76 -4.51
N VAL A 230 0.35 4.26 -5.73
CA VAL A 230 0.51 5.70 -6.07
C VAL A 230 1.97 6.16 -5.93
N SER A 231 2.90 5.33 -6.39
CA SER A 231 4.32 5.63 -6.30
C SER A 231 4.77 6.79 -7.20
N ASP A 232 5.72 7.58 -6.70
CA ASP A 232 6.40 8.63 -7.46
C ASP A 232 7.14 8.07 -8.69
N THR A 233 7.64 6.82 -8.62
CA THR A 233 8.45 6.22 -9.68
C THR A 233 8.37 4.69 -9.71
N LEU A 234 8.23 4.12 -10.91
CA LEU A 234 8.39 2.67 -11.12
C LEU A 234 9.79 2.27 -11.58
N VAL A 235 10.68 3.23 -11.86
CA VAL A 235 11.95 2.97 -12.57
C VAL A 235 12.83 1.98 -11.80
N TYR A 236 12.86 2.11 -10.48
CA TYR A 236 13.73 1.32 -9.62
C TYR A 236 13.01 0.18 -8.91
N HIS A 237 11.72 0.01 -9.15
CA HIS A 237 10.85 -0.87 -8.36
C HIS A 237 11.36 -2.31 -8.27
N ASP A 238 11.74 -2.93 -9.40
CA ASP A 238 12.32 -4.28 -9.40
C ASP A 238 13.63 -4.37 -8.57
N SER A 239 14.46 -3.33 -8.64
CA SER A 239 15.69 -3.26 -7.84
C SER A 239 15.42 -3.03 -6.35
N ASN A 240 14.32 -2.34 -6.00
CA ASN A 240 13.88 -2.18 -4.63
C ASN A 240 13.35 -3.51 -4.07
N LEU A 241 12.51 -4.23 -4.84
CA LEU A 241 12.04 -5.58 -4.47
C LEU A 241 13.20 -6.54 -4.20
N ARG A 242 14.21 -6.57 -5.08
CA ARG A 242 15.41 -7.39 -4.91
C ARG A 242 16.23 -7.03 -3.69
N GLN A 243 16.31 -5.74 -3.33
CA GLN A 243 17.00 -5.32 -2.10
C GLN A 243 16.34 -5.91 -0.87
N VAL A 244 15.00 -5.96 -0.82
CA VAL A 244 14.28 -6.55 0.31
C VAL A 244 14.42 -8.07 0.33
N GLU A 245 14.34 -8.75 -0.82
CA GLU A 245 14.53 -10.21 -0.89
C GLU A 245 15.91 -10.69 -0.40
N MET A 246 16.94 -9.83 -0.44
CA MET A 246 18.27 -10.16 0.09
C MET A 246 18.37 -10.10 1.63
N LEU A 247 17.36 -9.55 2.31
CA LEU A 247 17.34 -9.44 3.76
C LEU A 247 16.84 -10.76 4.40
N ASP A 248 17.29 -11.06 5.63
CA ASP A 248 16.87 -12.26 6.38
C ASP A 248 15.53 -12.03 7.09
N TRP A 249 14.43 -12.01 6.32
CA TRP A 249 13.07 -11.94 6.84
C TRP A 249 12.23 -13.17 6.46
N LYS A 250 11.18 -13.39 7.26
CA LYS A 250 10.20 -14.46 7.15
C LYS A 250 8.80 -13.91 6.83
N TYR A 251 8.44 -12.76 7.38
CA TYR A 251 7.18 -12.07 7.10
C TYR A 251 7.43 -10.65 6.59
N PHE A 252 6.63 -10.23 5.62
CA PHE A 252 6.68 -8.89 5.05
C PHE A 252 5.37 -8.14 5.32
N ILE A 253 5.47 -6.89 5.76
CA ILE A 253 4.33 -6.02 6.08
C ILE A 253 4.36 -4.84 5.11
N GLY A 254 3.44 -4.88 4.15
CA GLY A 254 3.41 -3.98 3.00
C GLY A 254 2.52 -2.76 3.15
N GLY A 255 2.03 -2.44 4.35
CA GLY A 255 1.15 -1.29 4.57
C GLY A 255 -0.29 -1.50 4.11
N HIS A 256 -0.48 -2.34 3.09
CA HIS A 256 -1.78 -2.82 2.63
C HIS A 256 -1.67 -4.26 2.14
N GLY A 257 -2.83 -4.86 1.82
CA GLY A 257 -2.91 -6.27 1.46
C GLY A 257 -2.75 -7.18 2.68
N ASN A 258 -2.44 -8.45 2.42
CA ASN A 258 -2.29 -9.48 3.45
C ASN A 258 -0.86 -9.51 4.03
N ILE A 259 -0.54 -10.49 4.87
CA ILE A 259 0.84 -10.73 5.34
C ILE A 259 1.68 -11.29 4.19
N GLY A 260 2.84 -10.70 3.92
CA GLY A 260 3.67 -11.04 2.77
C GLY A 260 4.71 -12.13 3.00
N SER A 261 5.00 -12.82 1.90
CA SER A 261 5.96 -13.92 1.77
C SER A 261 6.91 -13.64 0.60
N HIS A 262 7.98 -14.43 0.48
CA HIS A 262 8.89 -14.33 -0.68
C HIS A 262 8.21 -14.65 -2.01
N ASP A 263 7.10 -15.39 -2.00
CA ASP A 263 6.36 -15.70 -3.23
C ASP A 263 5.57 -14.50 -3.74
N ASP A 264 5.17 -13.56 -2.88
CA ASP A 264 4.52 -12.31 -3.29
C ASP A 264 5.49 -11.41 -4.08
N PHE A 265 6.77 -11.40 -3.70
CA PHE A 265 7.82 -10.68 -4.44
C PHE A 265 8.05 -11.31 -5.82
N LYS A 266 8.08 -12.64 -5.91
CA LYS A 266 8.19 -13.35 -7.19
C LYS A 266 6.98 -13.05 -8.08
N PHE A 267 5.77 -13.10 -7.52
CA PHE A 267 4.54 -12.77 -8.23
C PHE A 267 4.59 -11.34 -8.78
N GLN A 268 4.93 -10.35 -7.95
CA GLN A 268 4.95 -8.96 -8.39
C GLN A 268 5.98 -8.71 -9.49
N ARG A 269 7.17 -9.32 -9.42
CA ARG A 269 8.16 -9.24 -10.51
C ARG A 269 7.65 -9.88 -11.80
N GLN A 270 6.97 -11.02 -11.71
CA GLN A 270 6.37 -11.64 -12.89
C GLN A 270 5.31 -10.72 -13.51
N PHE A 271 4.43 -10.14 -12.68
CA PHE A 271 3.43 -9.19 -13.14
C PHE A 271 4.06 -7.96 -13.80
N LEU A 272 5.12 -7.41 -13.22
CA LEU A 272 5.87 -6.27 -13.78
C LEU A 272 6.49 -6.57 -15.14
N ASN A 273 7.07 -7.76 -15.30
CA ASN A 273 7.63 -8.20 -16.58
C ASN A 273 6.52 -8.34 -17.63
N ASP A 274 5.43 -9.02 -17.29
CA ASP A 274 4.30 -9.19 -18.20
C ASP A 274 3.68 -7.84 -18.60
N LEU A 275 3.52 -6.93 -17.64
CA LEU A 275 3.03 -5.58 -17.86
C LEU A 275 3.96 -4.79 -18.78
N ARG A 276 5.27 -4.80 -18.52
CA ARG A 276 6.28 -4.12 -19.35
C ARG A 276 6.27 -4.66 -20.78
N ASP A 277 6.38 -5.97 -20.93
CA ASP A 277 6.55 -6.63 -22.23
C ASP A 277 5.27 -6.48 -23.07
N THR A 278 4.09 -6.59 -22.44
CA THR A 278 2.81 -6.33 -23.10
C THR A 278 2.67 -4.86 -23.50
N THR A 279 3.05 -3.93 -22.62
CA THR A 279 2.99 -2.48 -22.91
C THR A 279 3.92 -2.13 -24.07
N ILE A 280 5.13 -2.70 -24.12
CA ILE A 280 6.07 -2.55 -25.25
C ILE A 280 5.42 -2.99 -26.56
N LYS A 281 4.84 -4.19 -26.59
CA LYS A 281 4.21 -4.75 -27.78
C LYS A 281 3.03 -3.88 -28.23
N VAL A 282 2.12 -3.57 -27.31
CA VAL A 282 0.91 -2.79 -27.61
C VAL A 282 1.27 -1.36 -28.03
N ARG A 283 2.27 -0.73 -27.42
CA ARG A 283 2.73 0.63 -27.82
C ARG A 283 3.26 0.66 -29.25
N LYS A 284 3.93 -0.39 -29.71
CA LYS A 284 4.37 -0.53 -31.12
C LYS A 284 3.17 -0.67 -32.06
N GLU A 285 2.19 -1.47 -31.68
CA GLU A 285 0.96 -1.66 -32.45
C GLU A 285 0.15 -0.36 -32.49
N GLU A 286 -0.06 0.30 -31.35
CA GLU A 286 -0.73 1.60 -31.22
C GLU A 286 0.27 2.76 -31.33
N SER A 287 1.01 2.81 -32.45
CA SER A 287 2.05 3.82 -32.68
C SER A 287 1.47 5.24 -32.68
N PHE A 288 2.25 6.22 -32.20
CA PHE A 288 1.80 7.60 -32.04
C PHE A 288 1.25 8.21 -33.34
N GLY A 289 1.81 7.82 -34.49
CA GLY A 289 1.38 8.28 -35.81
C GLY A 289 -0.08 7.94 -36.15
N LYS A 290 -0.66 6.89 -35.58
CA LYS A 290 -2.07 6.52 -35.77
C LYS A 290 -3.04 7.54 -35.16
N PHE A 291 -2.58 8.30 -34.17
CA PHE A 291 -3.40 9.24 -33.40
C PHE A 291 -3.13 10.70 -33.77
N MET A 292 -2.16 10.97 -34.65
CA MET A 292 -1.86 12.33 -35.11
C MET A 292 -3.03 12.88 -35.92
N ASN A 293 -3.61 13.98 -35.46
CA ASN A 293 -4.65 14.69 -36.19
C ASN A 293 -4.20 16.11 -36.58
N LYS A 294 -3.97 16.35 -37.87
CA LYS A 294 -3.48 17.63 -38.38
C LYS A 294 -4.38 18.84 -38.08
N THR A 295 -5.64 18.61 -37.70
CA THR A 295 -6.60 19.68 -37.39
C THR A 295 -6.72 19.96 -35.90
N ALA A 296 -6.07 19.20 -35.02
CA ALA A 296 -6.11 19.51 -33.59
C ALA A 296 -5.17 20.66 -33.23
N ASN A 297 -5.52 21.38 -32.18
CA ASN A 297 -4.78 22.56 -31.74
C ASN A 297 -3.57 22.24 -30.83
N ASN A 298 -3.39 21.00 -30.39
CA ASN A 298 -2.28 20.59 -29.53
C ASN A 298 -1.97 19.08 -29.64
N HIS A 299 -0.73 18.71 -29.33
CA HIS A 299 -0.27 17.31 -29.38
C HIS A 299 -0.68 16.48 -28.15
N ALA A 300 -1.14 17.11 -27.06
CA ALA A 300 -1.59 16.40 -25.87
C ALA A 300 -2.86 15.59 -26.15
N ASP A 301 -3.72 16.05 -27.07
CA ASP A 301 -4.88 15.28 -27.53
C ASP A 301 -4.47 13.94 -28.16
N PHE A 302 -3.45 13.93 -29.02
CA PHE A 302 -2.94 12.70 -29.66
C PHE A 302 -2.29 11.78 -28.63
N ALA A 303 -1.51 12.36 -27.72
CA ALA A 303 -0.84 11.61 -26.67
C ALA A 303 -1.86 10.95 -25.73
N ARG A 304 -2.93 11.67 -25.37
CA ARG A 304 -4.04 11.14 -24.57
C ARG A 304 -4.75 10.01 -25.30
N ALA A 305 -5.15 10.21 -26.56
CA ALA A 305 -5.85 9.19 -27.35
C ALA A 305 -5.01 7.91 -27.52
N GLN A 306 -3.70 8.05 -27.77
CA GLN A 306 -2.78 6.91 -27.83
C GLN A 306 -2.71 6.17 -26.49
N ARG A 307 -2.53 6.91 -25.39
CA ARG A 307 -2.46 6.34 -24.04
C ARG A 307 -3.74 5.59 -23.69
N GLU A 308 -4.91 6.16 -23.94
CA GLU A 308 -6.21 5.51 -23.72
C GLU A 308 -6.33 4.19 -24.52
N ALA A 309 -5.88 4.18 -25.78
CA ALA A 309 -5.87 2.97 -26.60
C ALA A 309 -4.91 1.90 -26.07
N ILE A 310 -3.69 2.29 -25.68
CA ILE A 310 -2.70 1.38 -25.07
C ILE A 310 -3.26 0.79 -23.77
N ILE A 311 -3.78 1.64 -22.88
CA ILE A 311 -4.35 1.23 -21.59
C ILE A 311 -5.45 0.19 -21.81
N LYS A 312 -6.44 0.50 -22.66
CA LYS A 312 -7.54 -0.44 -22.95
C LYS A 312 -7.00 -1.78 -23.47
N LYS A 313 -6.08 -1.76 -24.42
CA LYS A 313 -5.60 -2.98 -25.08
C LYS A 313 -4.68 -3.81 -24.19
N VAL A 314 -3.79 -3.20 -23.41
CA VAL A 314 -2.96 -3.91 -22.42
C VAL A 314 -3.84 -4.56 -21.35
N THR A 315 -4.86 -3.85 -20.85
CA THR A 315 -5.84 -4.41 -19.90
C THR A 315 -6.51 -5.67 -20.45
N GLU A 316 -6.95 -5.67 -21.71
CA GLU A 316 -7.60 -6.86 -22.28
C GLU A 316 -6.62 -8.00 -22.58
N VAL A 317 -5.38 -7.70 -23.00
CA VAL A 317 -4.37 -8.74 -23.24
C VAL A 317 -3.96 -9.46 -21.96
N LEU A 318 -3.89 -8.74 -20.83
CA LEU A 318 -3.52 -9.31 -19.53
C LEU A 318 -4.69 -9.91 -18.77
N ARG A 319 -5.94 -9.60 -19.15
CA ARG A 319 -7.16 -10.06 -18.47
C ARG A 319 -7.25 -11.58 -18.32
N PRO A 320 -6.90 -12.42 -19.31
CA PRO A 320 -6.98 -13.88 -19.13
C PRO A 320 -6.11 -14.40 -17.98
N LYS A 321 -4.97 -13.74 -17.70
CA LYS A 321 -4.04 -14.15 -16.65
C LYS A 321 -4.32 -13.50 -15.30
N TYR A 322 -4.73 -12.24 -15.27
CA TYR A 322 -4.82 -11.44 -14.03
C TYR A 322 -6.22 -10.89 -13.74
N GLY A 323 -7.14 -10.99 -14.70
CA GLY A 323 -8.46 -10.32 -14.64
C GLY A 323 -9.41 -10.83 -13.57
N HIS A 324 -9.11 -11.99 -12.98
CA HIS A 324 -9.88 -12.59 -11.89
C HIS A 324 -9.36 -12.17 -10.50
N MET A 325 -8.27 -11.39 -10.44
CA MET A 325 -7.67 -10.96 -9.18
C MET A 325 -8.33 -9.69 -8.65
N TYR A 326 -8.33 -9.57 -7.32
CA TYR A 326 -8.86 -8.41 -6.60
C TYR A 326 -8.29 -7.09 -7.15
N GLY A 327 -9.19 -6.16 -7.49
CA GLY A 327 -8.81 -4.80 -7.91
C GLY A 327 -8.19 -4.69 -9.30
N TYR A 328 -8.24 -5.72 -10.14
CA TYR A 328 -7.68 -5.70 -11.50
C TYR A 328 -8.15 -4.49 -12.31
N ASP A 329 -9.45 -4.40 -12.59
CA ASP A 329 -10.00 -3.35 -13.46
C ASP A 329 -9.79 -1.94 -12.91
N ALA A 330 -9.79 -1.80 -11.58
CA ALA A 330 -9.54 -0.52 -10.92
C ALA A 330 -8.06 -0.09 -11.04
N SER A 331 -7.12 -1.02 -10.87
CA SER A 331 -5.69 -0.70 -10.77
C SER A 331 -4.97 -0.65 -12.11
N MET A 332 -5.40 -1.45 -13.08
CA MET A 332 -4.70 -1.59 -14.37
C MET A 332 -4.49 -0.27 -15.10
N PRO A 333 -5.45 0.67 -15.20
CA PRO A 333 -5.22 1.95 -15.89
C PRO A 333 -4.01 2.71 -15.37
N ALA A 334 -3.86 2.84 -14.04
CA ALA A 334 -2.73 3.54 -13.42
C ALA A 334 -1.43 2.73 -13.52
N ASN A 335 -1.50 1.40 -13.37
CA ASN A 335 -0.31 0.54 -13.54
C ASN A 335 0.25 0.62 -14.97
N ILE A 336 -0.62 0.59 -15.98
CA ILE A 336 -0.22 0.70 -17.39
C ILE A 336 0.30 2.11 -17.69
N GLU A 337 -0.30 3.16 -17.13
CA GLU A 337 0.20 4.52 -17.26
C GLU A 337 1.64 4.66 -16.75
N MET A 338 1.97 4.03 -15.61
CA MET A 338 3.34 3.94 -15.12
C MET A 338 4.23 3.16 -16.09
N ALA A 339 3.79 2.00 -16.59
CA ALA A 339 4.54 1.21 -17.57
C ALA A 339 4.81 1.98 -18.87
N ILE A 340 3.85 2.75 -19.39
CA ILE A 340 3.99 3.60 -20.59
C ILE A 340 5.14 4.60 -20.39
N ARG A 341 5.22 5.24 -19.21
CA ARG A 341 6.29 6.19 -18.88
C ARG A 341 7.65 5.50 -18.90
N LEU A 342 7.75 4.33 -18.28
CA LEU A 342 9.00 3.57 -18.21
C LEU A 342 9.49 3.15 -19.60
N VAL A 343 8.65 2.48 -20.39
CA VAL A 343 9.08 1.91 -21.68
C VAL A 343 9.30 2.99 -22.73
N GLY A 344 8.63 4.15 -22.60
CA GLY A 344 8.86 5.29 -23.48
C GLY A 344 10.24 5.94 -23.33
N SER A 345 11.00 5.61 -22.29
CA SER A 345 12.31 6.22 -22.02
C SER A 345 13.52 5.47 -22.60
N TYR A 346 13.41 4.18 -22.95
CA TYR A 346 14.57 3.38 -23.36
C TYR A 346 14.31 2.30 -24.41
N TYR A 347 13.13 2.28 -25.05
CA TYR A 347 12.75 1.24 -26.02
C TYR A 347 12.30 1.79 -27.37
#